data_AF-A0A2N2IVN6-F1
#
_entry.id   AF-A0A2N2IVN6-F1
#
_cell.length_a   1.000
_cell.length_b   1.000
_cell.length_c   1.000
_cell.angle_alpha   90.00
_cell.angle_beta   90.00
_cell.angle_gamma   90.00
#
_symmetry.space_group_name_H-M   'P 1'
#
loop_
_entity.id
_entity.type
_entity.pdbx_description
1 polymer ?
#
loop_
_entity_poly.entity_id
_entity_poly.type
_entity_poly.pdbx_seq_one_letter_code
_entity_poly.pdbx_strand_id
1 'polypeptide(L)'
;MLILQHPRESRVAINTARIVRASLPGSDLLTGVAWGDEIRPWLEDPEREAVLLYPGPEARDVSQIPTHKPVTLVVIDGTWSQSRGLLHR
;
A
#
# COMPACT_ATOMS: atom_id res chain seq x y z
N MET A 1 8.15 1.75 0.12
CA MET A 1 6.68 1.84 0.08
C MET A 1 6.16 0.73 -0.80
N LEU A 2 5.04 0.12 -0.44
CA LEU A 2 4.37 -0.91 -1.24
C LEU A 2 3.01 -0.41 -1.72
N ILE A 3 2.79 -0.42 -3.03
CA ILE A 3 1.51 -0.07 -3.66
C ILE A 3 0.85 -1.37 -4.12
N LEU A 4 -0.32 -1.66 -3.55
CA LEU A 4 -1.18 -2.78 -3.93
C LEU A 4 -2.26 -2.27 -4.87
N GLN A 5 -2.07 -2.47 -6.18
CA GLN A 5 -2.97 -1.93 -7.21
C GLN A 5 -3.99 -2.97 -7.67
N HIS A 6 -5.27 -2.58 -7.67
CA HIS A 6 -6.32 -3.40 -8.24
C HIS A 6 -6.17 -3.51 -9.77
N PRO A 7 -6.41 -4.68 -10.41
CA PRO A 7 -6.16 -4.87 -11.84
C PRO A 7 -7.02 -4.01 -12.78
N ARG A 8 -8.10 -3.40 -12.29
CA ARG A 8 -8.87 -2.43 -13.09
C ARG A 8 -8.14 -1.11 -13.22
N GLU A 9 -7.53 -0.62 -12.14
CA GLU A 9 -6.79 0.64 -12.14
C GLU A 9 -5.52 0.54 -12.99
N SER A 10 -4.90 -0.64 -13.05
CA SER A 10 -3.69 -0.84 -13.86
C SER A 10 -3.89 -0.61 -15.37
N ARG A 11 -5.14 -0.70 -15.84
CA ARG A 11 -5.54 -0.53 -17.26
C ARG A 11 -5.96 0.90 -17.61
N VAL A 12 -6.05 1.80 -16.62
CA VAL A 12 -6.44 3.18 -16.86
C VAL A 12 -5.28 3.95 -17.51
N ALA A 13 -5.57 4.80 -18.50
CA ALA A 13 -4.57 5.54 -19.25
C ALA A 13 -3.72 6.45 -18.33
N ILE A 14 -4.37 7.11 -17.38
CA ILE A 14 -3.71 7.80 -16.27
C ILE A 14 -3.62 6.82 -15.11
N ASN A 15 -2.42 6.28 -14.88
CA ASN A 15 -2.18 5.30 -13.84
C ASN A 15 -1.36 5.94 -12.71
N THR A 16 -2.05 6.34 -11.65
CA THR A 16 -1.46 7.02 -10.48
C THR A 16 -0.39 6.17 -9.82
N ALA A 17 -0.62 4.87 -9.64
CA ALA A 17 0.38 3.97 -9.04
C ALA A 17 1.69 3.93 -9.84
N ARG A 18 1.62 3.92 -11.17
CA ARG A 18 2.80 4.00 -12.05
C ARG A 18 3.52 5.33 -11.92
N ILE A 19 2.79 6.44 -11.84
CA ILE A 19 3.37 7.77 -11.64
C ILE A 19 4.10 7.83 -10.28
N VAL A 20 3.44 7.36 -9.21
CA VAL A 20 4.04 7.34 -7.87
C VAL A 20 5.31 6.48 -7.84
N ARG A 21 5.28 5.28 -8.42
CA ARG A 21 6.47 4.42 -8.53
C ARG A 21 7.61 5.09 -9.29
N ALA A 22 7.32 5.84 -10.35
CA ALA A 22 8.34 6.53 -11.14
C ALA A 22 8.93 7.74 -10.41
N SER A 23 8.11 8.43 -9.60
CA SER A 23 8.48 9.68 -8.94
C SER A 23 9.01 9.51 -7.52
N LEU A 24 8.74 8.38 -6.85
CA LEU A 24 9.13 8.12 -5.47
C LEU A 24 10.08 6.91 -5.36
N PRO A 25 11.40 7.13 -5.21
CA PRO A 25 12.38 6.06 -5.04
C PRO A 25 12.06 5.12 -3.87
N GLY A 26 12.36 3.84 -4.03
CA GLY A 26 12.04 2.82 -3.01
C GLY A 26 10.55 2.48 -2.91
N SER A 27 9.79 2.75 -3.96
CA SER A 27 8.39 2.35 -4.09
C SER A 27 8.24 1.15 -5.01
N ASP A 28 7.58 0.11 -4.52
CA ASP A 28 7.23 -1.09 -5.25
C ASP A 28 5.74 -1.10 -5.58
N LEU A 29 5.39 -1.74 -6.69
CA LEU A 29 4.02 -1.83 -7.20
C LEU A 29 3.70 -3.28 -7.51
N LEU A 30 2.69 -3.83 -6.83
CA LEU A 30 2.14 -5.14 -7.11
C LEU A 30 0.69 -5.00 -7.55
N THR A 31 0.36 -5.55 -8.73
CA THR A 31 -1.02 -5.57 -9.23
C THR A 31 -1.67 -6.91 -8.92
N GLY A 32 -2.84 -6.90 -8.29
CA GLY A 32 -3.51 -8.14 -7.91
C GLY A 32 -4.76 -7.91 -7.07
N VAL A 33 -5.36 -9.02 -6.63
CA VAL A 33 -6.46 -9.02 -5.65
C VAL A 33 -6.18 -9.91 -4.44
N ALA A 34 -5.03 -10.59 -4.44
CA ALA A 34 -4.46 -11.40 -3.38
C ALA A 34 -2.95 -11.47 -3.64
N TRP A 35 -2.13 -11.40 -2.59
CA TRP A 35 -0.67 -11.26 -2.73
C TRP A 35 0.16 -12.19 -1.83
N GLY A 36 -0.42 -13.32 -1.41
CA GLY A 36 0.28 -14.47 -0.83
C GLY A 36 1.53 -14.18 0.00
N ASP A 37 2.59 -14.94 -0.26
CA ASP A 37 3.88 -14.80 0.39
C ASP A 37 4.76 -13.74 -0.28
N GLU A 38 4.42 -13.30 -1.49
CA GLU A 38 5.22 -12.33 -2.22
C GLU A 38 5.30 -11.00 -1.49
N ILE A 39 4.31 -10.61 -0.66
CA ILE A 39 4.35 -9.35 0.09
C ILE A 39 5.15 -9.42 1.40
N ARG A 40 5.53 -10.62 1.87
CA ARG A 40 6.24 -10.79 3.15
C ARG A 40 7.49 -9.93 3.29
N PRO A 41 8.34 -9.73 2.26
CA PRO A 41 9.53 -8.89 2.40
C PRO A 41 9.22 -7.44 2.83
N TRP A 42 8.02 -6.93 2.53
CA TRP A 42 7.59 -5.59 2.96
C TRP A 42 6.91 -5.60 4.33
N LEU A 43 6.29 -6.71 4.73
CA LEU A 43 5.54 -6.83 5.98
C LEU A 43 6.39 -7.28 7.17
N GLU A 44 7.45 -8.06 6.90
CA GLU A 44 8.27 -8.74 7.91
C GLU A 44 9.69 -8.16 7.99
N ASP A 45 9.92 -6.95 7.48
CA ASP A 45 11.21 -6.27 7.58
C ASP A 45 11.51 -5.90 9.06
N PRO A 46 12.56 -6.47 9.69
CA PRO A 46 12.87 -6.21 11.10
C PRO A 46 13.29 -4.75 11.35
N GLU A 47 13.74 -4.03 10.33
CA GLU A 47 14.17 -2.63 10.43
C GLU A 47 13.02 -1.65 10.20
N ARG A 48 11.87 -2.12 9.67
CA ARG A 48 10.76 -1.27 9.25
C ARG A 48 9.41 -1.85 9.63
N GLU A 49 8.68 -1.14 10.47
CA GLU A 49 7.29 -1.48 10.74
C GLU A 49 6.42 -1.23 9.50
N ALA A 50 5.64 -2.22 9.08
CA ALA A 50 4.69 -2.06 7.99
C ALA A 50 3.41 -1.36 8.48
N VAL A 51 3.01 -0.28 7.81
CA VAL A 51 1.84 0.52 8.17
C VAL A 51 0.93 0.67 6.97
N LEU A 52 -0.33 0.31 7.13
CA LEU A 52 -1.37 0.49 6.10
C LEU A 52 -1.96 1.90 6.18
N LEU A 53 -1.88 2.66 5.08
CA LEU A 53 -2.60 3.92 4.93
C LEU A 53 -4.02 3.65 4.44
N TYR A 54 -4.96 3.55 5.38
CA TYR A 54 -6.36 3.31 5.06
C TYR A 54 -7.29 3.87 6.13
N PRO A 55 -8.44 4.45 5.76
CA PRO A 55 -9.40 4.92 6.76
C PRO A 55 -10.16 3.74 7.40
N GLY A 56 -10.32 3.79 8.71
CA GLY A 56 -11.10 2.82 9.46
C GLY A 56 -11.27 3.25 10.91
N PRO A 57 -12.11 2.53 11.70
CA PRO A 57 -12.31 2.84 13.11
C PRO A 57 -11.02 2.85 13.92
N GLU A 58 -10.08 1.97 13.57
CA GLU A 58 -8.77 1.83 14.21
C GLU A 58 -7.69 2.73 13.57
N ALA A 59 -8.06 3.60 12.62
CA ALA A 59 -7.08 4.47 11.97
C ALA A 59 -6.54 5.49 12.97
N ARG A 60 -5.21 5.60 13.00
CA ARG A 60 -4.48 6.55 13.85
C ARG A 60 -4.13 7.80 13.05
N ASP A 61 -4.15 8.95 13.71
CA ASP A 61 -3.65 10.19 13.10
C ASP A 61 -2.13 10.05 12.84
N VAL A 62 -1.67 10.47 11.66
CA VAL A 62 -0.26 10.40 11.26
C VAL A 62 0.64 11.17 12.25
N SER A 63 0.17 12.26 12.83
CA SER A 63 0.89 13.04 13.84
C SER A 63 1.17 12.25 15.14
N GLN A 64 0.43 11.15 15.37
CA GLN A 64 0.60 10.26 16.52
C GLN A 64 1.48 9.04 16.21
N ILE A 65 2.01 8.94 14.99
CA ILE A 65 2.92 7.86 14.60
C ILE A 65 4.35 8.29 14.94
N PRO A 66 5.05 7.55 15.80
CA PRO A 66 6.42 7.89 16.17
C PRO A 66 7.36 7.86 14.95
N THR A 67 8.14 8.92 14.73
CA THR A 67 9.04 9.06 13.57
C THR A 67 10.47 8.54 13.82
N HIS A 68 10.69 7.82 14.92
CA HIS A 68 12.03 7.40 15.36
C HIS A 68 12.59 6.20 14.57
N LYS A 69 11.76 5.52 13.77
CA LYS A 69 12.18 4.43 12.88
C LYS A 69 11.52 4.58 11.50
N PRO A 70 12.20 4.15 10.42
CA PRO A 70 11.57 4.07 9.10
C PRO A 70 10.40 3.07 9.11
N VAL A 71 9.38 3.36 8.31
CA VAL A 71 8.22 2.49 8.13
C VAL A 71 8.09 2.04 6.69
N THR A 72 7.50 0.86 6.48
CA THR A 72 7.03 0.43 5.17
C THR A 72 5.58 0.86 5.02
N LEU A 73 5.36 2.00 4.36
CA LEU A 73 4.02 2.45 4.02
C LEU A 73 3.40 1.51 2.97
N VAL A 74 2.22 0.97 3.26
CA VAL A 74 1.40 0.15 2.36
C VAL A 74 0.18 0.97 1.95
N VAL A 75 -0.06 1.08 0.65
CA VAL A 75 -1.19 1.81 0.07
C VAL A 75 -1.96 0.92 -0.89
N ILE A 76 -3.29 1.07 -0.93
CA ILE A 76 -4.16 0.34 -1.85
C ILE A 76 -4.62 1.29 -2.94
N ASP A 77 -4.28 0.99 -4.20
CA ASP A 77 -4.73 1.75 -5.36
C ASP A 77 -5.95 1.05 -5.98
N GLY A 78 -7.12 1.63 -5.73
CA GLY A 78 -8.42 1.10 -6.14
C GLY A 78 -9.55 2.04 -5.73
N THR A 79 -10.73 1.86 -6.31
CA THR A 79 -11.94 2.55 -5.81
C THR A 79 -12.27 2.09 -4.39
N TRP A 80 -13.06 2.87 -3.64
CA TRP A 80 -13.49 2.50 -2.27
C TRP A 80 -14.11 1.10 -2.15
N SER A 81 -14.87 0.68 -3.16
CA SER A 81 -15.47 -0.66 -3.18
C SER A 81 -14.43 -1.74 -3.45
N GLN A 82 -13.46 -1.49 -4.33
CA GLN A 82 -12.35 -2.40 -4.60
C GLN A 82 -11.44 -2.52 -3.37
N SER A 83 -10.97 -1.39 -2.82
CA SER A 83 -10.05 -1.36 -1.68
C SER A 83 -10.63 -2.04 -0.44
N ARG A 84 -11.90 -1.78 -0.13
CA ARG A 84 -12.60 -2.45 0.98
C ARG A 84 -12.73 -3.94 0.73
N GLY A 85 -12.99 -4.35 -0.51
CA GLY A 85 -13.03 -5.76 -0.90
C GLY A 85 -11.66 -6.46 -0.82
N LEU A 86 -10.55 -5.73 -0.91
CA LEU A 86 -9.21 -6.27 -0.73
C LEU A 86 -8.84 -6.44 0.76
N LEU A 87 -9.35 -5.57 1.63
CA LEU A 87 -9.06 -5.60 3.07
C LEU A 87 -9.85 -6.65 3.86
N HIS A 88 -11.08 -6.96 3.43
CA HIS A 88 -11.95 -7.91 4.12
C HIS A 88 -11.96 -9.30 3.47
N ARG A 89 -10.97 -9.60 2.63
CA ARG A 89 -10.82 -10.92 2.01
C ARG A 89 -9.98 -11.85 2.88
#